data_AF-A0A9P6G1L7-F1
#
_entry.id   AF-A0A9P6G1L7-F1
#
_cell.length_a   1.000
_cell.length_b   1.000
_cell.length_c   1.000
_cell.angle_alpha   90.00
_cell.angle_beta   90.00
_cell.angle_gamma   90.00
#
_symmetry.space_group_name_H-M   'P 1'
#
loop_
_entity.id
_entity.type
_entity.pdbx_description
1 polymer ?
#
loop_
_entity_poly.entity_id
_entity_poly.type
_entity_poly.pdbx_seq_one_letter_code
_entity_poly.pdbx_strand_id
1 'polypeptide(L)'
;MPADSSLTMESFHLIDDSTRAEVTAIDDEIQGIKDQIIELEIRQAELEDLRQSILSQAASSLPKAPAPVAKNYDNEDFEWSNQLKRLAKDHWGITQWRDKQLSVMNASLDNRDTFVLMPTVFFRHVSPADDFIKVEESRSAISFQHY
;
A
#
# COMPACT_ATOMS: atom_id res chain seq x y z
N MET A 1 -48.74 -42.65 -59.66
CA MET A 1 -49.59 -42.69 -58.46
C MET A 1 -48.67 -42.53 -57.25
N PRO A 2 -48.66 -41.37 -56.57
CA PRO A 2 -47.72 -41.09 -55.48
C PRO A 2 -48.40 -41.31 -54.12
N ALA A 3 -47.72 -42.02 -53.21
CA ALA A 3 -48.03 -42.00 -51.79
C ALA A 3 -46.83 -42.55 -51.03
N ASP A 4 -45.89 -41.67 -50.67
CA ASP A 4 -45.19 -41.81 -49.40
C ASP A 4 -44.57 -40.47 -49.02
N SER A 5 -45.32 -39.66 -48.28
CA SER A 5 -44.89 -38.31 -47.86
C SER A 5 -45.48 -37.91 -46.51
N SER A 6 -45.78 -38.88 -45.63
CA SER A 6 -46.41 -38.58 -44.33
C SER A 6 -45.59 -39.00 -43.11
N LEU A 7 -44.28 -39.22 -43.23
CA LEU A 7 -43.46 -39.71 -42.11
C LEU A 7 -42.25 -38.83 -41.77
N THR A 8 -42.44 -37.52 -41.75
CA THR A 8 -41.41 -36.58 -41.25
C THR A 8 -41.94 -35.49 -40.32
N MET A 9 -43.18 -35.62 -39.82
CA MET A 9 -43.83 -34.54 -39.06
C MET A 9 -44.28 -34.93 -37.65
N GLU A 10 -43.85 -36.08 -37.12
CA GLU A 10 -44.06 -36.46 -35.71
C GLU A 10 -42.79 -36.36 -34.84
N SER A 11 -41.62 -36.15 -35.45
CA SER A 11 -40.34 -36.17 -34.71
C SER A 11 -39.99 -34.84 -34.03
N PHE A 12 -40.87 -33.84 -34.06
CA PHE A 12 -40.61 -32.50 -33.50
C PHE A 12 -41.55 -32.12 -32.32
N HIS A 13 -42.54 -32.96 -31.98
CA HIS A 13 -43.57 -32.62 -30.99
C HIS A 13 -43.53 -33.49 -29.72
N LEU A 14 -42.34 -33.91 -29.30
CA LEU A 14 -42.13 -34.60 -28.02
C LEU A 14 -40.84 -34.10 -27.37
N ILE A 15 -40.77 -32.80 -27.08
CA ILE A 15 -40.09 -32.43 -25.83
C ILE A 15 -41.01 -33.00 -24.76
N ASP A 16 -40.72 -34.24 -24.39
CA ASP A 16 -41.51 -35.11 -23.53
C ASP A 16 -41.95 -34.32 -22.29
N ASP A 17 -43.24 -34.34 -21.93
CA ASP A 17 -43.73 -33.56 -20.78
C ASP A 17 -42.97 -33.93 -19.49
N SER A 18 -42.40 -35.15 -19.43
CA SER A 18 -41.45 -35.56 -18.39
C SER A 18 -40.18 -34.69 -18.37
N THR A 19 -39.54 -34.48 -19.51
CA THR A 19 -38.34 -33.61 -19.61
C THR A 19 -38.67 -32.16 -19.27
N ARG A 20 -39.87 -31.68 -19.60
CA ARG A 20 -40.30 -30.31 -19.25
C ARG A 20 -40.53 -30.16 -17.75
N ALA A 21 -41.10 -31.17 -17.10
CA ALA A 21 -41.29 -31.19 -15.66
C ALA A 21 -39.95 -31.26 -14.91
N GLU A 22 -39.01 -32.08 -15.39
CA GLU A 22 -37.64 -32.16 -14.84
C GLU A 22 -36.89 -30.82 -14.96
N VAL A 23 -36.95 -30.17 -16.13
CA VAL A 23 -36.33 -28.85 -16.33
C VAL A 23 -36.97 -27.81 -15.41
N THR A 24 -38.29 -27.84 -15.24
CA THR A 24 -38.98 -26.90 -14.33
C THR A 24 -38.55 -27.12 -12.86
N ALA A 25 -38.41 -28.37 -12.43
CA ALA A 25 -37.93 -28.68 -11.08
C ALA A 25 -36.48 -28.20 -10.85
N ILE A 26 -35.62 -28.36 -11.86
CA ILE A 26 -34.25 -27.84 -11.83
C ILE A 26 -34.25 -26.31 -11.80
N ASP A 27 -35.11 -25.65 -12.57
CA ASP A 27 -35.25 -24.19 -12.57
C ASP A 27 -35.70 -23.66 -11.20
N ASP A 28 -36.63 -24.36 -10.54
CA ASP A 28 -37.06 -24.03 -9.16
C ASP A 28 -35.91 -24.19 -8.15
N GLU A 29 -35.10 -25.24 -8.27
CA GLU A 29 -33.92 -25.45 -7.42
C GLU A 29 -32.85 -24.37 -7.67
N ILE A 30 -32.59 -24.04 -8.94
CA ILE A 30 -31.69 -22.94 -9.33
C ILE A 30 -32.19 -21.62 -8.73
N GLN A 31 -33.49 -21.38 -8.75
CA GLN A 31 -34.07 -20.17 -8.18
C GLN A 31 -33.91 -20.15 -6.65
N GLY A 32 -34.13 -21.27 -5.97
CA GLY A 32 -33.88 -21.39 -4.53
C GLY A 32 -32.41 -21.15 -4.15
N ILE A 33 -31.46 -21.64 -4.95
CA ILE A 33 -30.03 -21.38 -4.72
C ILE A 33 -29.70 -19.89 -4.92
N LYS A 34 -30.28 -19.24 -5.94
CA LYS A 34 -30.07 -17.79 -6.15
C LYS A 34 -30.58 -16.96 -4.98
N ASP A 35 -31.74 -17.31 -4.43
CA ASP A 35 -32.30 -16.61 -3.28
C ASP A 35 -31.39 -16.75 -2.04
N GLN A 36 -30.81 -17.95 -1.83
CA GLN A 36 -29.83 -18.18 -0.77
C GLN A 36 -28.53 -17.37 -0.98
N ILE A 37 -28.06 -17.25 -2.22
CA ILE A 37 -26.88 -16.43 -2.53
C ILE A 37 -27.13 -14.98 -2.14
N ILE A 38 -28.31 -14.44 -2.50
CA ILE A 38 -28.67 -13.06 -2.15
C ILE A 38 -28.69 -12.86 -0.63
N GLU A 39 -29.28 -13.80 0.12
CA GLU A 39 -29.29 -13.76 1.59
C GLU A 39 -27.88 -13.75 2.17
N LEU A 40 -27.00 -14.61 1.66
CA LEU A 40 -25.62 -14.71 2.11
C LEU A 40 -24.81 -13.45 1.76
N GLU A 41 -25.02 -12.85 0.60
CA GLU A 41 -24.38 -11.59 0.20
C GLU A 41 -24.78 -10.43 1.12
N ILE A 42 -26.06 -10.32 1.46
CA ILE A 42 -26.55 -9.33 2.42
C ILE A 42 -25.84 -9.55 3.76
N ARG A 43 -25.79 -10.79 4.23
CA ARG A 43 -25.15 -11.12 5.50
C ARG A 43 -23.65 -10.83 5.49
N GLN A 44 -22.98 -11.06 4.38
CA GLN A 44 -21.56 -10.74 4.22
C GLN A 44 -21.33 -9.23 4.36
N ALA A 45 -22.12 -8.41 3.66
CA ALA A 45 -22.00 -6.96 3.72
C ALA A 45 -22.16 -6.42 5.15
N GLU A 46 -23.16 -6.92 5.89
CA GLU A 46 -23.36 -6.56 7.30
C GLU A 46 -22.13 -6.88 8.18
N LEU A 47 -21.51 -8.03 7.97
CA LEU A 47 -20.33 -8.46 8.72
C LEU A 47 -19.09 -7.63 8.37
N GLU A 48 -18.94 -7.23 7.11
CA GLU A 48 -17.87 -6.35 6.66
C GLU A 48 -17.99 -4.96 7.28
N ASP A 49 -19.19 -4.39 7.32
CA ASP A 49 -19.47 -3.12 8.00
C ASP A 49 -19.16 -3.19 9.49
N LEU A 50 -19.56 -4.29 10.16
CA LEU A 50 -19.26 -4.52 11.57
C LEU A 50 -17.75 -4.62 11.81
N ARG A 51 -17.03 -5.35 10.95
CA ARG A 51 -15.57 -5.46 11.01
C ARG A 51 -14.92 -4.08 10.89
N GLN A 52 -15.32 -3.28 9.91
CA GLN A 52 -14.78 -1.94 9.70
C GLN A 52 -15.05 -1.02 10.91
N SER A 53 -16.28 -1.08 11.45
CA SER A 53 -16.64 -0.34 12.66
C SER A 53 -15.75 -0.71 13.84
N ILE A 54 -15.53 -2.00 14.09
CA ILE A 54 -14.65 -2.46 15.19
C ILE A 54 -13.21 -1.97 14.98
N LEU A 55 -12.68 -2.08 13.77
CA LEU A 55 -11.32 -1.59 13.47
C LEU A 55 -11.19 -0.08 13.68
N SER A 56 -12.20 0.70 13.28
CA SER A 56 -12.21 2.16 13.47
C SER A 56 -12.28 2.55 14.96
N GLN A 57 -13.06 1.82 15.75
CA GLN A 57 -13.16 2.00 17.20
C GLN A 57 -11.86 1.59 17.91
N ALA A 58 -11.24 0.49 17.47
CA ALA A 58 -9.92 0.10 17.96
C ALA A 58 -8.87 1.19 17.66
N ALA A 59 -8.82 1.70 16.42
CA ALA A 59 -7.93 2.79 16.05
C ALA A 59 -8.14 4.07 16.87
N SER A 60 -9.39 4.37 17.24
CA SER A 60 -9.75 5.55 18.04
C SER A 60 -9.50 5.38 19.54
N SER A 61 -9.47 4.14 20.02
CA SER A 61 -9.21 3.80 21.43
C SER A 61 -7.73 3.54 21.74
N LEU A 62 -6.87 3.50 20.72
CA LEU A 62 -5.43 3.60 20.96
C LEU A 62 -5.17 4.92 21.68
N PRO A 63 -4.50 4.90 22.85
CA PRO A 63 -4.11 6.13 23.53
C PRO A 63 -3.29 6.94 22.54
N LYS A 64 -3.77 8.17 22.25
CA LYS A 64 -3.02 9.15 21.48
C LYS A 64 -1.66 9.26 22.16
N ALA A 65 -0.62 8.72 21.51
CA ALA A 65 0.73 8.81 22.03
C ALA A 65 0.96 10.28 22.41
N PRO A 66 1.53 10.56 23.60
CA PRO A 66 1.75 11.94 24.03
C PRO A 66 2.43 12.65 22.87
N ALA A 67 1.83 13.77 22.43
CA ALA A 67 2.33 14.52 21.30
C ALA A 67 3.83 14.70 21.52
N PRO A 68 4.69 14.19 20.63
CA PRO A 68 6.12 14.23 20.86
C PRO A 68 6.47 15.69 21.09
N VAL A 69 7.06 15.99 22.25
CA VAL A 69 7.56 17.33 22.54
C VAL A 69 8.46 17.68 21.37
N ALA A 70 8.11 18.75 20.65
CA ALA A 70 8.86 19.18 19.47
C ALA A 70 10.27 19.55 19.92
N LYS A 71 11.19 18.59 19.82
CA LYS A 71 12.59 18.77 20.19
C LYS A 71 13.23 19.63 19.11
N ASN A 72 13.79 20.77 19.51
CA ASN A 72 14.53 21.61 18.59
C ASN A 72 15.88 20.95 18.29
N TYR A 73 16.10 20.56 17.04
CA TYR A 73 17.33 19.91 16.57
C TYR A 73 18.30 20.86 15.87
N ASP A 74 17.96 22.14 15.74
CA ASP A 74 18.81 23.13 15.08
C ASP A 74 19.99 23.60 15.95
N ASN A 75 20.05 23.14 17.21
CA ASN A 75 21.09 23.53 18.18
C ASN A 75 22.22 22.49 18.28
N GLU A 76 23.27 22.84 19.00
CA GLU A 76 24.42 21.98 19.26
C GLU A 76 24.53 21.54 20.73
N ASP A 77 23.44 21.63 21.48
CA ASP A 77 23.40 21.34 22.93
C ASP A 77 23.26 19.84 23.25
N PHE A 78 23.65 18.98 22.30
CA PHE A 78 23.62 17.52 22.46
C PHE A 78 24.98 16.97 22.93
N GLU A 79 24.96 15.86 23.66
CA GLU A 79 26.19 15.21 24.18
C GLU A 79 27.15 14.80 23.05
N TRP A 80 26.62 14.48 21.87
CA TRP A 80 27.39 14.07 20.70
C TRP A 80 27.92 15.23 19.86
N SER A 81 27.50 16.49 20.06
CA SER A 81 27.82 17.61 19.15
C SER A 81 29.32 17.83 18.98
N ASN A 82 30.07 17.76 20.09
CA ASN A 82 31.53 17.95 20.07
C ASN A 82 32.25 16.84 19.30
N GLN A 83 31.81 15.59 19.49
CA GLN A 83 32.38 14.45 18.80
C GLN A 83 32.02 14.48 17.31
N LEU A 84 30.77 14.83 16.99
CA LEU A 84 30.28 14.95 15.62
C LEU A 84 31.09 15.98 14.82
N LYS A 85 31.36 17.16 15.39
CA LYS A 85 32.20 18.19 14.76
C LYS A 85 33.64 17.74 14.53
N ARG A 86 34.24 17.06 15.53
CA ARG A 86 35.61 16.54 15.41
C ARG A 86 35.70 15.52 14.28
N LEU A 87 34.82 14.52 14.30
CA LEU A 87 34.77 13.49 13.26
C LEU A 87 34.53 14.09 11.87
N ALA A 88 33.64 15.09 11.77
CA ALA A 88 33.35 15.72 10.50
C ALA A 88 34.52 16.52 9.94
N LYS A 89 35.29 17.17 10.81
CA LYS A 89 36.53 17.85 10.43
C LYS A 89 37.62 16.85 10.05
N ASP A 90 37.81 15.81 10.85
CA ASP A 90 38.94 14.88 10.71
C ASP A 90 38.77 13.94 9.50
N HIS A 91 37.55 13.49 9.20
CA HIS A 91 37.28 12.57 8.10
C HIS A 91 36.85 13.26 6.80
N TRP A 92 36.07 14.35 6.90
CA TRP A 92 35.46 15.00 5.73
C TRP A 92 35.93 16.44 5.51
N GLY A 93 36.79 16.99 6.39
CA GLY A 93 37.25 18.38 6.29
C GLY A 93 36.14 19.42 6.51
N ILE A 94 34.97 19.01 7.02
CA ILE A 94 33.81 19.89 7.15
C ILE A 94 33.99 20.80 8.36
N THR A 95 34.12 22.10 8.12
CA THR A 95 34.25 23.13 9.16
C THR A 95 32.92 23.80 9.51
N GLN A 96 31.94 23.74 8.59
CA GLN A 96 30.61 24.32 8.74
C GLN A 96 29.53 23.41 8.14
N TRP A 97 28.38 23.35 8.80
CA TRP A 97 27.25 22.55 8.32
C TRP A 97 26.48 23.27 7.21
N ARG A 98 26.02 22.52 6.21
CA ARG A 98 25.04 23.04 5.24
C ARG A 98 23.67 23.15 5.89
N ASP A 99 22.80 23.94 5.28
CA ASP A 99 21.41 24.13 5.74
C ASP A 99 20.73 22.80 6.03
N LYS A 100 20.09 22.70 7.19
CA LYS A 100 19.38 21.51 7.70
C LYS A 100 20.23 20.25 7.94
N GLN A 101 21.51 20.23 7.56
CA GLN A 101 22.39 19.08 7.76
C GLN A 101 22.58 18.77 9.25
N LEU A 102 22.79 19.80 10.09
CA LEU A 102 22.93 19.65 11.55
C LEU A 102 21.68 19.02 12.17
N SER A 103 20.50 19.55 11.83
CA SER A 103 19.22 19.04 12.33
C SER A 103 18.98 17.58 11.95
N VAL A 104 19.32 17.18 10.71
CA VAL A 104 19.21 15.80 10.25
C VAL A 104 20.12 14.86 11.03
N MET A 105 21.38 15.25 11.26
CA MET A 105 22.31 14.42 12.04
C MET A 105 21.86 14.30 13.50
N ASN A 106 21.43 15.41 14.12
CA ASN A 106 20.93 15.40 15.48
C ASN A 106 19.67 14.53 15.62
N ALA A 107 18.75 14.58 14.66
CA ALA A 107 17.57 13.72 14.64
C ALA A 107 17.97 12.23 14.49
N SER A 108 18.93 11.93 13.61
CA SER A 108 19.41 10.57 13.37
C SER A 108 20.14 9.98 14.59
N LEU A 109 20.83 10.80 15.38
CA LEU A 109 21.56 10.38 16.57
C LEU A 109 20.67 10.29 17.83
N ASP A 110 19.43 10.77 17.77
CA ASP A 110 18.49 10.78 18.90
C ASP A 110 17.78 9.43 19.12
N ASN A 111 18.28 8.33 18.54
CA ASN A 111 17.74 6.96 18.60
C ASN A 111 16.23 6.85 18.28
N ARG A 112 15.75 7.73 17.40
CA ARG A 112 14.37 7.73 16.90
C ARG A 112 14.35 7.50 15.40
N ASP A 113 13.31 6.81 14.93
CA ASP A 113 13.07 6.66 13.49
C ASP A 113 12.89 8.03 12.85
N THR A 114 13.78 8.36 11.93
CA THR A 114 13.86 9.68 11.31
C THR A 114 13.58 9.57 9.82
N PHE A 115 12.55 10.27 9.34
CA PHE A 115 12.28 10.45 7.91
C PHE A 115 12.71 11.86 7.50
N VAL A 116 13.58 11.95 6.50
CA VAL A 116 14.07 13.23 5.97
C VAL A 116 13.45 13.48 4.61
N LEU A 117 12.63 14.52 4.52
CA LEU A 117 12.12 15.03 3.25
C LEU A 117 13.02 16.19 2.80
N MET A 118 13.89 15.93 1.83
CA MET A 118 14.67 16.98 1.19
C MET A 118 14.11 17.28 -0.20
N PRO A 119 13.90 18.54 -0.57
CA PRO A 119 13.70 18.87 -1.97
C PRO A 119 14.95 18.45 -2.72
N THR A 120 14.76 17.71 -3.82
CA THR A 120 15.83 17.38 -4.76
C THR A 120 16.20 18.64 -5.52
N VAL A 121 16.93 19.54 -4.86
CA VAL A 121 17.50 20.70 -5.53
C VAL A 121 18.65 20.22 -6.40
N PHE A 122 18.34 20.16 -7.70
CA PHE A 122 19.29 20.18 -8.80
C PHE A 122 20.54 20.99 -8.39
N PHE A 123 21.71 20.35 -8.33
CA PHE A 123 22.98 21.02 -8.13
C PHE A 123 23.12 22.13 -9.18
N ARG A 124 22.80 23.38 -8.83
CA ARG A 124 23.06 24.53 -9.68
C ARG A 124 23.90 25.55 -8.93
N HIS A 125 25.12 25.65 -9.43
CA HIS A 125 26.19 26.59 -9.13
C HIS A 125 27.04 26.29 -7.89
N VAL A 126 28.10 25.52 -8.18
CA VAL A 126 29.38 25.46 -7.47
C VAL A 126 30.08 26.82 -7.62
N SER A 127 30.49 27.43 -6.50
CA SER A 127 31.55 28.43 -6.46
C SER A 127 32.88 27.71 -6.19
N PRO A 128 33.99 28.11 -6.82
CA PRO A 128 35.20 27.30 -6.92
C PRO A 128 36.07 27.44 -5.68
N ALA A 129 35.75 26.69 -4.64
CA ALA A 129 36.71 26.30 -3.62
C ALA A 129 36.19 25.02 -2.97
N ASP A 130 36.99 23.97 -3.06
CA ASP A 130 36.92 22.75 -2.26
C ASP A 130 35.75 21.80 -2.59
N ASP A 131 35.95 20.50 -2.74
CA ASP A 131 37.10 19.69 -3.08
C ASP A 131 36.51 18.32 -3.42
N PHE A 132 37.17 17.60 -4.31
CA PHE A 132 36.95 16.22 -4.75
C PHE A 132 35.88 15.38 -4.02
N ILE A 133 34.77 15.12 -4.70
CA ILE A 133 34.02 13.87 -4.48
C ILE A 133 34.70 12.80 -5.34
N LYS A 134 35.60 12.00 -4.74
CA LYS A 134 35.85 10.65 -5.23
C LYS A 134 34.67 9.79 -4.79
N VAL A 135 33.72 9.59 -5.71
CA VAL A 135 32.69 8.57 -5.59
C VAL A 135 33.39 7.22 -5.77
N GLU A 136 33.61 6.50 -4.67
CA GLU A 136 33.92 5.07 -4.77
C GLU A 136 32.66 4.29 -4.42
N GLU A 137 32.15 3.66 -5.47
CA GLU A 137 30.94 2.87 -5.57
C GLU A 137 31.03 1.64 -4.67
N SER A 138 30.04 1.43 -3.80
CA SER A 138 29.79 0.11 -3.19
C SER A 138 28.31 -0.18 -3.23
N ARG A 139 27.99 -1.11 -4.12
CA ARG A 139 26.69 -1.57 -4.59
C ARG A 139 25.77 -2.02 -3.44
N SER A 140 24.47 -1.73 -3.56
CA SER A 140 23.49 -2.80 -3.80
C SER A 140 22.18 -2.20 -4.30
N ALA A 141 21.77 -2.61 -5.50
CA ALA A 141 20.58 -2.16 -6.18
C ALA A 141 19.32 -2.72 -5.51
N ILE A 142 18.33 -1.86 -5.26
CA ILE A 142 16.95 -2.29 -5.11
C ILE A 142 16.13 -1.55 -6.17
N SER A 143 15.77 -2.29 -7.20
CA SER A 143 14.86 -1.87 -8.27
C SER A 143 13.43 -1.96 -7.74
N PHE A 144 12.67 -0.87 -7.82
CA PHE A 144 11.22 -0.92 -7.74
C PHE A 144 10.62 -0.48 -9.08
N GLN A 145 10.09 -1.46 -9.81
CA GLN A 145 9.15 -1.22 -10.91
C GLN A 145 7.87 -0.60 -10.33
N HIS A 146 7.42 0.48 -10.96
CA HIS A 146 6.10 1.04 -10.76
C HIS A 146 5.04 0.13 -11.40
N TYR A 147 3.95 -0.09 -10.68
CA TYR A 147 2.62 -0.35 -11.25
C TYR A 147 1.64 0.64 -10.63
#